data_AF-A0A2V7HBD0-F1
#
_entry.id   AF-A0A2V7HBD0-F1
#
_cell.length_a   1.000
_cell.length_b   1.000
_cell.length_c   1.000
_cell.angle_alpha   90.00
_cell.angle_beta   90.00
_cell.angle_gamma   90.00
#
_symmetry.space_group_name_H-M   'P 1'
#
loop_
_entity.id
_entity.type
_entity.pdbx_description
1 polymer ?
#
loop_
_entity_poly.entity_id
_entity_poly.type
_entity_poly.pdbx_seq_one_letter_code
_entity_poly.pdbx_strand_id
1 'polypeptide(L)' 'MRLLDITMIGVGAMIGAGIFVLTGIAAGVAGPALLLVFLLNGIVALLTAMTYAELGSAFHDAGGGYLWVKSSLPDP' A
#
# COMPACT_ATOMS: atom_id res chain seq x y z
N MET A 1 11.10 -17.55 -3.57
CA MET A 1 9.79 -16.93 -3.31
C MET A 1 8.94 -17.04 -4.55
N ARG A 2 7.78 -17.67 -4.45
CA ARG A 2 6.76 -17.65 -5.50
C ARG A 2 5.88 -16.40 -5.32
N LEU A 3 5.10 -16.07 -6.35
CA LEU A 3 4.17 -14.93 -6.34
C LEU A 3 3.32 -14.93 -5.06
N LEU A 4 2.66 -16.06 -4.77
CA LEU A 4 1.78 -16.21 -3.61
C LEU A 4 2.51 -15.96 -2.28
N ASP A 5 3.76 -16.39 -2.15
CA ASP A 5 4.53 -16.18 -0.91
C ASP A 5 4.72 -14.69 -0.63
N ILE A 6 5.09 -13.92 -1.66
CA ILE A 6 5.32 -12.47 -1.55
C ILE A 6 3.99 -11.73 -1.37
N THR A 7 2.94 -12.13 -2.08
CA THR A 7 1.61 -11.54 -1.91
C THR A 7 1.10 -11.75 -0.49
N MET A 8 1.26 -12.94 0.08
CA MET A 8 0.82 -13.23 1.46
C MET A 8 1.61 -12.45 2.50
N ILE A 9 2.90 -12.19 2.27
CA ILE A 9 3.70 -11.30 3.13
C ILE A 9 3.09 -9.90 3.15
N GLY A 10 2.76 -9.34 1.98
CA GLY A 10 2.13 -8.02 1.88
C GLY A 10 0.75 -7.98 2.54
N VAL A 11 -0.09 -8.98 2.31
CA VAL A 11 -1.43 -9.10 2.91
C VAL A 11 -1.34 -9.18 4.43
N GLY A 12 -0.44 -10.01 4.97
CA GLY A 12 -0.23 -10.12 6.42
C GLY A 12 0.16 -8.79 7.06
N ALA A 13 1.08 -8.05 6.43
CA ALA A 13 1.49 -6.73 6.91
C ALA A 13 0.33 -5.71 6.90
N MET A 14 -0.48 -5.68 5.84
CA MET A 14 -1.62 -4.77 5.74
C MET A 14 -2.73 -5.08 6.77
N ILE A 15 -3.05 -6.36 6.98
CA ILE A 15 -4.07 -6.77 7.96
C ILE A 15 -3.60 -6.43 9.38
N GLY A 16 -2.34 -6.71 9.70
CA GLY A 16 -1.75 -6.48 11.03
C GLY A 16 -1.88 -5.03 11.48
N ALA A 17 -1.39 -4.09 10.67
CA ALA A 17 -1.47 -2.67 10.99
C ALA A 17 -2.87 -2.09 10.73
N GLY A 18 -3.45 -2.34 9.56
CA GLY A 18 -4.69 -1.70 9.13
C GLY A 18 -5.91 -2.16 9.94
N ILE A 19 -6.16 -3.47 9.99
CA ILE A 19 -7.43 -3.99 10.52
C ILE A 19 -7.43 -3.96 12.06
N PHE A 20 -6.36 -4.39 12.70
CA PHE A 20 -6.34 -4.49 14.16
C PHE A 20 -6.04 -3.19 14.89
N VAL A 21 -5.38 -2.22 14.24
CA VAL A 21 -5.05 -0.93 14.86
C VAL A 21 -5.95 0.19 14.32
N LEU A 22 -6.00 0.40 13.00
CA LEU A 22 -6.67 1.58 12.43
C LEU A 22 -8.20 1.47 12.36
N THR A 23 -8.79 0.27 12.32
CA THR A 23 -10.25 0.12 12.20
C THR A 23 -11.02 0.79 13.34
N GLY A 24 -10.52 0.71 14.58
CA GLY A 24 -11.19 1.33 15.73
C GLY A 24 -11.21 2.86 15.64
N ILE A 25 -10.10 3.45 15.18
CA ILE A 25 -9.98 4.89 14.96
C ILE A 25 -10.91 5.31 13.81
N ALA A 26 -10.89 4.56 12.71
CA ALA A 26 -11.76 4.79 11.56
C ALA A 26 -13.24 4.68 11.93
N ALA A 27 -13.62 3.73 12.80
CA ALA A 27 -14.99 3.58 13.29
C ALA A 27 -15.43 4.79 14.14
N GLY A 28 -14.53 5.37 14.94
CA GLY A 28 -14.82 6.57 15.71
C GLY A 28 -15.06 7.82 14.84
N VAL A 29 -14.39 7.90 13.69
CA VAL A 29 -14.52 9.05 12.76
C VAL A 29 -15.68 8.86 11.78
N ALA A 30 -15.78 7.69 11.15
CA ALA A 30 -16.77 7.40 10.10
C ALA A 30 -18.10 6.86 10.64
N GLY A 31 -18.12 6.32 11.87
CA GLY A 31 -19.32 5.76 12.49
C GLY A 31 -19.96 4.67 11.62
N PRO A 32 -21.27 4.74 11.34
CA PRO A 32 -21.97 3.76 10.50
C PRO A 32 -21.46 3.69 9.05
N ALA A 33 -20.80 4.74 8.57
CA ALA A 33 -20.30 4.82 7.19
C ALA A 33 -18.93 4.13 7.00
N LEU A 34 -18.41 3.43 8.01
CA LEU A 34 -17.10 2.77 8.00
C LEU A 34 -16.86 1.92 6.75
N LEU A 35 -17.82 1.08 6.38
CA LEU A 35 -17.72 0.22 5.20
C LEU A 35 -17.57 1.02 3.91
N LEU A 36 -18.29 2.13 3.78
CA LEU A 36 -18.20 3.00 2.60
C LEU A 36 -16.83 3.68 2.52
N VAL A 37 -16.31 4.17 3.66
CA VAL A 37 -14.98 4.79 3.72
C VAL A 37 -13.88 3.77 3.40
N PHE A 38 -13.99 2.54 3.89
CA PHE A 38 -13.06 1.46 3.53
C PHE A 38 -13.09 1.13 2.03
N LEU A 39 -14.28 1.10 1.41
CA LEU A 39 -14.42 0.88 -0.03
C LEU A 39 -13.74 1.99 -0.84
N LEU A 40 -14.00 3.25 -0.49
CA LEU A 40 -13.39 4.42 -1.14
C LEU A 40 -11.87 4.42 -0.96
N ASN A 41 -11.38 4.11 0.24
CA ASN A 41 -9.94 3.95 0.50
C ASN A 41 -9.33 2.83 -0.35
N GLY A 42 -10.06 1.72 -0.57
CA GLY A 42 -9.64 0.64 -1.45
C GLY A 42 -9.44 1.11 -2.90
N ILE A 43 -10.32 1.97 -3.41
CA ILE A 43 -10.18 2.55 -4.76
C ILE A 43 -8.90 3.40 -4.84
N VAL A 44 -8.66 4.26 -3.85
CA VAL A 44 -7.43 5.08 -3.78
C VAL A 44 -6.18 4.20 -3.69
N ALA A 45 -6.23 3.16 -2.86
CA ALA A 45 -5.13 2.21 -2.71
C ALA A 45 -4.83 1.45 -4.00
N LEU A 46 -5.84 1.09 -4.80
CA LEU A 46 -5.65 0.45 -6.11
C LEU A 46 -4.93 1.37 -7.09
N LEU A 47 -5.30 2.65 -7.15
CA LEU A 47 -4.60 3.62 -8.01
C LEU A 47 -3.12 3.73 -7.62
N THR A 48 -2.82 3.76 -6.32
CA THR A 48 -1.44 3.73 -5.81
C THR A 48 -0.74 2.41 -6.13
N ALA A 49 -1.43 1.28 -6.03
CA ALA A 49 -0.87 -0.02 -6.34
C ALA A 49 -0.49 -0.13 -7.84
N MET A 50 -1.28 0.47 -8.73
CA MET A 50 -0.99 0.49 -10.16
C MET A 50 0.31 1.24 -10.47
N THR A 51 0.52 2.43 -9.88
CA THR A 51 1.77 3.18 -10.09
C THR A 51 2.97 2.44 -9.49
N TYR A 52 2.81 1.82 -8.32
CA TYR A 52 3.85 0.97 -7.73
C TYR A 52 4.17 -0.26 -8.60
N ALA A 53 3.17 -0.85 -9.26
CA ALA A 53 3.38 -1.97 -10.17
C ALA A 53 4.15 -1.55 -11.43
N GLU A 54 3.82 -0.39 -12.01
CA GLU A 54 4.57 0.18 -13.14
C GLU A 54 6.03 0.46 -12.76
N LEU A 55 6.27 1.18 -11.66
CA LEU A 55 7.64 1.48 -11.22
C LEU A 55 8.41 0.22 -10.81
N GLY A 56 7.76 -0.73 -10.13
CA GLY A 56 8.39 -2.00 -9.75
C GLY A 56 8.75 -2.88 -10.95
N SER A 57 8.05 -2.74 -12.07
CA SER A 57 8.40 -3.41 -13.34
C SER A 57 9.50 -2.68 -14.13
N ALA A 58 9.67 -1.37 -13.93
CA ALA A 58 10.71 -0.58 -14.59
C ALA A 58 12.06 -0.63 -13.85
N PHE A 59 12.04 -0.72 -12.51
CA PHE A 59 13.23 -0.75 -11.66
C PHE A 59 13.40 -2.14 -11.01
N HIS A 60 14.40 -2.89 -11.46
CA HIS A 60 14.66 -4.26 -10.97
C HIS A 60 15.58 -4.35 -9.75
N ASP A 61 16.05 -3.23 -9.24
CA ASP A 61 16.96 -3.17 -8.10
C ASP A 61 16.22 -3.11 -6.76
N ALA A 62 16.86 -3.65 -5.71
CA ALA A 62 16.34 -3.57 -4.35
C ALA A 62 16.46 -2.15 -3.80
N GLY A 63 15.37 -1.60 -3.26
CA GLY A 63 15.34 -0.27 -2.65
C GLY A 63 13.97 0.41 -2.68
N GLY A 64 13.03 -0.09 -3.50
CA GLY A 64 11.65 0.39 -3.55
C GLY A 64 11.56 1.90 -3.74
N GLY A 65 10.65 2.55 -3.01
CA GLY A 65 10.42 3.99 -3.11
C GLY A 65 11.68 4.84 -2.90
N TYR A 66 12.62 4.41 -2.04
CA TYR A 66 13.86 5.15 -1.83
C TYR A 66 14.70 5.22 -3.10
N LEU A 67 14.83 4.08 -3.79
CA LEU A 67 15.59 4.02 -5.04
C LEU A 67 14.92 4.85 -6.14
N TRP A 68 13.59 4.79 -6.24
CA TRP A 68 12.83 5.52 -7.26
C TRP A 68 12.95 7.04 -7.10
N VAL A 69 12.94 7.51 -5.86
CA VAL A 69 13.14 8.94 -5.54
C VAL A 69 14.58 9.34 -5.88
N LYS A 70 15.57 8.55 -5.45
CA LYS A 70 16.98 8.78 -5.76
C LYS A 70 17.26 8.84 -7.27
N SER A 71 16.66 7.95 -8.06
CA SER A 71 16.89 7.91 -9.51
C SER A 71 16.19 9.04 -10.27
N SER A 72 15.15 9.64 -9.69
CA SER A 72 14.33 10.67 -10.35
C SER A 72 14.69 12.10 -9.96
N LEU A 73 15.26 12.32 -8.77
CA LEU A 73 15.62 13.65 -8.28
C LEU A 73 17.13 13.91 -8.44
N PRO A 74 17.55 15.17 -8.63
CA PRO A 74 18.95 15.53 -8.59
C PRO A 74 19.55 15.22 -7.21
N ASP A 75 20.73 14.61 -7.20
CA ASP A 75 21.51 14.50 -5.97
C ASP A 75 21.84 15.92 -5.46
N PRO A 76 21.79 16.17 -4.14
CA PRO A 76 22.24 17.43 -3.56
C PRO A 76 23.74 17.70 -3.77
#